data_AF-A0AAV3RIY6-F1
#
_entry.id   AF-A0AAV3RIY6-F1
#
_cell.length_a   1.000
_cell.length_b   1.000
_cell.length_c   1.000
_cell.angle_alpha   90.00
_cell.angle_beta   90.00
_cell.angle_gamma   90.00
#
_symmetry.space_group_name_H-M   'P 1'
#
loop_
_entity.id
_entity.type
_entity.pdbx_description
1 polymer ?
#
loop_
_entity_poly.entity_id
_entity_poly.type
_entity_poly.pdbx_seq_one_letter_code
_entity_poly.pdbx_strand_id
1 'polypeptide(L)'
;MVSSVVPRVESLSKGDLQSIPKEYIRPQEELQTIGNIFEEEKNNEGPQVPTIDLKEIDSEDVQGAGEEFFDLPVEEKEMYANDQTKGKIQGYGSKLANNASGQLEWEDYFFHCVFPEDQRDLNIWPKNPADYIPATSEYAEQLRSLTTKVLSALSLGLGLEEGRLEKEVGGMEDITLQLKINYYPKCPQPELALGVEAHTDVSALTFILHNMVPGLQLFYQDKWVTAKCVPNSIIMHIGDTIEILSNGKYKSILHRDL
;
A
#
# COMPACT_ATOMS: atom_id res chain seq x y z
N MET A 1 21.11 24.95 -1.49
CA MET A 1 21.26 23.49 -1.68
C MET A 1 20.30 23.10 -2.78
N VAL A 2 20.77 22.45 -3.83
CA VAL A 2 19.90 22.02 -4.93
C VAL A 2 19.01 20.92 -4.37
N SER A 3 17.74 21.25 -4.15
CA SER A 3 16.68 20.26 -3.91
C SER A 3 16.51 19.49 -5.21
N SER A 4 17.33 18.45 -5.42
CA SER A 4 17.12 17.54 -6.54
C SER A 4 15.84 16.77 -6.25
N VAL A 5 14.77 17.08 -6.99
CA VAL A 5 13.56 16.26 -7.05
C VAL A 5 14.03 14.83 -7.35
N VAL A 6 13.67 13.88 -6.49
CA VAL A 6 13.93 12.46 -6.75
C VAL A 6 13.21 12.12 -8.06
N PRO A 7 13.91 11.58 -9.07
CA PRO A 7 13.27 11.22 -10.33
C PRO A 7 12.18 10.17 -10.08
N ARG A 8 11.07 10.28 -10.81
CA ARG A 8 10.02 9.25 -10.79
C ARG A 8 10.58 7.92 -11.26
N VAL A 9 10.25 6.85 -10.56
CA VAL A 9 10.74 5.50 -10.88
C VAL A 9 10.23 5.06 -12.24
N GLU A 10 9.01 5.45 -12.62
CA GLU A 10 8.44 5.20 -13.94
C GLU A 10 9.30 5.81 -15.05
N SER A 11 9.76 7.06 -14.87
CA SER A 11 10.65 7.73 -15.83
C SER A 11 12.00 7.04 -15.93
N LEU A 12 12.53 6.55 -14.81
CA LEU A 12 13.77 5.74 -14.79
C LEU A 12 13.57 4.41 -15.53
N SER A 13 12.46 3.71 -15.27
CA SER A 13 12.12 2.40 -15.86
C SER A 13 11.91 2.48 -17.37
N LYS A 14 11.34 3.58 -17.88
CA LYS A 14 11.14 3.82 -19.31
C LYS A 14 12.42 4.27 -20.04
N GLY A 15 13.48 4.62 -19.31
CA GLY A 15 14.76 4.98 -19.88
C GLY A 15 15.63 3.77 -20.27
N ASP A 16 16.73 4.02 -20.98
CA ASP A 16 17.71 2.99 -21.37
C ASP A 16 18.68 2.63 -20.22
N LEU A 17 18.14 2.37 -19.02
CA LEU A 17 18.97 1.98 -17.87
C LEU A 17 19.49 0.54 -18.03
N GLN A 18 20.81 0.40 -18.15
CA GLN A 18 21.48 -0.90 -18.08
C GLN A 18 21.65 -1.41 -16.65
N SER A 19 21.62 -0.50 -15.67
CA SER A 19 21.74 -0.80 -14.25
C SER A 19 20.95 0.21 -13.42
N ILE A 20 20.39 -0.22 -12.29
CA ILE A 20 19.67 0.69 -11.39
C ILE A 20 20.62 1.64 -10.66
N PRO A 21 20.21 2.87 -10.32
CA PRO A 21 21.02 3.77 -9.51
C PRO A 21 21.32 3.16 -8.13
N LYS A 22 22.48 3.50 -7.56
CA LYS A 22 22.97 2.94 -6.29
C LYS A 22 22.02 3.18 -5.11
N GLU A 23 21.23 4.25 -5.17
CA GLU A 23 20.25 4.63 -4.16
C GLU A 23 19.11 3.61 -4.05
N TYR A 24 18.87 2.81 -5.09
CA TYR A 24 17.87 1.73 -5.10
C TYR A 24 18.46 0.36 -4.78
N ILE A 25 19.79 0.22 -4.79
CA ILE A 25 20.46 -1.06 -4.49
C ILE A 25 20.40 -1.30 -2.98
N ARG A 26 19.80 -2.42 -2.57
CA ARG A 26 19.65 -2.77 -1.15
C ARG A 26 20.99 -3.17 -0.49
N PRO A 27 21.11 -3.03 0.84
CA PRO A 27 22.26 -3.53 1.59
C PRO A 27 22.48 -5.03 1.41
N GLN A 28 23.75 -5.48 1.49
CA GLN A 28 24.14 -6.88 1.28
C GLN A 28 23.38 -7.89 2.15
N GLU A 29 22.97 -7.49 3.35
CA GLU A 29 22.21 -8.34 4.27
C GLU A 29 20.79 -8.62 3.75
N GLU A 30 20.16 -7.63 3.11
CA GLU A 30 18.83 -7.79 2.52
C GLU A 30 18.87 -8.56 1.20
N LEU A 31 19.90 -8.34 0.38
CA LEU A 31 20.07 -9.00 -0.93
C LEU A 31 20.06 -10.54 -0.83
N GLN A 32 20.52 -11.09 0.29
CA GLN A 32 20.51 -12.55 0.53
C GLN A 32 19.10 -13.15 0.61
N THR A 33 18.08 -12.30 0.80
CA THR A 33 16.70 -12.71 0.98
C THR A 33 15.80 -12.32 -0.19
N ILE A 34 16.31 -11.59 -1.19
CA ILE A 34 15.54 -11.20 -2.37
C ILE A 34 15.60 -12.35 -3.37
N GLY A 35 14.46 -13.01 -3.59
CA GLY A 35 14.34 -14.14 -4.50
C GLY A 35 13.50 -13.82 -5.74
N ASN A 36 13.19 -14.85 -6.52
CA ASN A 36 12.33 -14.72 -7.69
C ASN A 36 10.87 -14.96 -7.26
N ILE A 37 10.13 -13.87 -7.08
CA ILE A 37 8.77 -13.95 -6.56
C ILE A 37 7.80 -14.76 -7.45
N PHE A 38 8.02 -14.76 -8.77
CA PHE A 38 7.20 -15.54 -9.71
C PHE A 38 7.46 -17.05 -9.63
N GLU A 39 8.59 -17.46 -9.06
CA GLU A 39 8.87 -18.86 -8.74
C GLU A 39 8.36 -19.21 -7.34
N GLU A 40 8.52 -18.31 -6.38
CA GLU A 40 8.08 -18.50 -5.00
C GLU A 40 6.56 -18.59 -4.87
N GLU A 41 5.80 -17.77 -5.60
CA GLU A 41 4.33 -17.75 -5.54
C GLU A 41 3.70 -19.08 -6.00
N LYS A 42 4.40 -19.83 -6.86
CA LYS A 42 3.97 -21.19 -7.29
C LYS A 42 4.05 -22.21 -6.16
N ASN A 43 4.74 -21.90 -5.07
CA ASN A 43 4.83 -22.78 -3.92
C ASN A 43 3.50 -22.78 -3.16
N ASN A 44 2.92 -23.98 -2.99
CA ASN A 44 1.68 -24.16 -2.25
C ASN A 44 1.87 -24.50 -0.77
N GLU A 45 3.13 -24.64 -0.32
CA GLU A 45 3.47 -24.93 1.06
C GLU A 45 3.63 -23.65 1.88
N GLY A 46 3.23 -23.69 3.15
CA GLY A 46 3.38 -22.58 4.09
C GLY A 46 2.07 -21.85 4.42
N PRO A 47 2.15 -20.87 5.34
CA PRO A 47 0.98 -20.10 5.76
C PRO A 47 0.45 -19.24 4.60
N GLN A 48 -0.84 -18.93 4.65
CA GLN A 48 -1.49 -18.00 3.73
C GLN A 48 -1.86 -16.73 4.48
N VAL A 49 -1.82 -15.61 3.78
CA VAL A 49 -2.24 -14.32 4.31
C VAL A 49 -3.77 -14.31 4.45
N PRO A 50 -4.33 -13.70 5.51
CA PRO A 50 -5.77 -13.50 5.59
C PRO A 50 -6.30 -12.73 4.38
N THR A 51 -7.23 -13.33 3.67
CA THR A 51 -7.95 -12.72 2.54
C THR A 51 -9.45 -12.69 2.83
N ILE A 52 -10.11 -11.62 2.42
CA ILE A 52 -11.57 -11.47 2.50
C ILE A 52 -12.13 -11.59 1.08
N ASP A 53 -13.19 -12.38 0.91
CA ASP A 53 -13.87 -12.55 -0.38
C ASP A 53 -14.56 -11.23 -0.78
N LEU A 54 -14.32 -10.76 -2.00
CA LEU A 54 -14.85 -9.49 -2.50
C LEU A 54 -16.32 -9.55 -2.94
N LYS A 55 -17.01 -10.69 -2.85
CA LYS A 55 -18.42 -10.81 -3.27
C LYS A 55 -19.38 -9.77 -2.70
N GLU A 56 -19.10 -9.22 -1.52
CA GLU A 56 -19.92 -8.17 -0.88
C GLU A 56 -19.40 -6.75 -1.13
N ILE A 57 -18.29 -6.60 -1.87
CA ILE A 57 -17.75 -5.31 -2.32
C ILE A 57 -18.08 -5.19 -3.81
N ASP A 58 -19.10 -4.38 -4.10
CA ASP A 58 -19.66 -4.11 -5.43
C ASP A 58 -19.41 -2.64 -5.75
N SER A 59 -18.16 -2.25 -6.02
CA SER A 59 -17.83 -0.89 -6.45
C SER A 59 -17.59 -0.84 -7.95
N GLU A 60 -17.78 0.34 -8.57
CA GLU A 60 -17.14 0.64 -9.85
C GLU A 60 -15.63 0.27 -9.81
N ASP A 61 -15.05 0.00 -10.97
CA ASP A 61 -13.72 -0.61 -11.12
C ASP A 61 -12.59 0.32 -10.62
N VAL A 62 -12.40 0.37 -9.30
CA VAL A 62 -11.39 1.20 -8.64
C VAL A 62 -9.97 0.81 -9.05
N GLN A 63 -9.75 -0.47 -9.41
CA GLN A 63 -8.47 -0.93 -9.94
C GLN A 63 -8.24 -0.37 -11.33
N GLY A 64 -9.23 -0.49 -12.23
CA GLY A 64 -9.20 0.10 -13.57
C GLY A 64 -8.99 1.61 -13.53
N ALA A 65 -9.68 2.33 -12.64
CA ALA A 65 -9.50 3.77 -12.52
C ALA A 65 -8.09 4.16 -12.04
N GLY A 66 -7.50 3.37 -11.14
CA GLY A 66 -6.12 3.54 -10.69
C GLY A 66 -5.10 3.22 -11.79
N GLU A 67 -5.32 2.15 -12.54
CA GLU A 67 -4.50 1.75 -13.70
C GLU A 67 -4.51 2.84 -14.77
N GLU A 68 -5.69 3.33 -15.16
CA GLU A 68 -5.83 4.41 -16.15
C GLU A 68 -5.14 5.70 -15.71
N PHE A 69 -5.18 6.05 -14.42
CA PHE A 69 -4.43 7.19 -13.89
C PHE A 69 -2.91 7.00 -14.04
N PHE A 70 -2.38 5.82 -13.71
CA PHE A 70 -0.96 5.54 -13.82
C PHE A 70 -0.48 5.36 -15.27
N ASP A 71 -1.37 5.02 -16.20
CA ASP A 71 -1.10 4.97 -17.64
C ASP A 71 -0.97 6.36 -18.30
N LEU A 72 -1.41 7.44 -17.62
CA LEU A 72 -1.21 8.81 -18.08
C LEU A 72 0.28 9.15 -18.23
N PRO A 73 0.66 10.09 -19.12
CA PRO A 73 2.01 10.63 -19.15
C PRO A 73 2.45 11.15 -17.77
N VAL A 74 3.73 10.98 -17.43
CA VAL A 74 4.28 11.45 -16.15
C VAL A 74 4.02 12.95 -15.98
N GLU A 75 4.12 13.73 -17.05
CA GLU A 75 3.86 15.17 -17.04
C GLU A 75 2.43 15.52 -16.61
N GLU A 76 1.44 14.67 -16.94
CA GLU A 76 0.07 14.85 -16.51
C GLU A 76 -0.11 14.47 -15.03
N LYS A 77 0.56 13.40 -14.57
CA LYS A 77 0.56 12.99 -13.16
C LYS A 77 1.25 14.03 -12.26
N GLU A 78 2.27 14.71 -12.75
CA GLU A 78 2.96 15.79 -12.02
C GLU A 78 2.06 16.98 -11.68
N MET A 79 0.94 17.16 -12.40
CA MET A 79 -0.07 18.16 -12.01
C MET A 79 -0.67 17.88 -10.62
N TYR A 80 -0.61 16.63 -10.17
CA TYR A 80 -1.09 16.17 -8.87
C TYR A 80 0.04 15.95 -7.86
N ALA A 81 1.27 16.38 -8.15
CA ALA A 81 2.43 16.13 -7.29
C ALA A 81 2.21 16.61 -5.84
N ASN A 82 2.66 15.78 -4.91
CA ASN A 82 2.77 16.18 -3.51
C ASN A 82 3.97 17.13 -3.30
N ASP A 83 4.01 17.82 -2.17
CA ASP A 83 5.12 18.70 -1.77
C ASP A 83 5.32 18.61 -0.26
N GLN A 84 6.09 17.61 0.16
CA GLN A 84 6.36 17.36 1.58
C GLN A 84 7.08 18.54 2.25
N THR A 85 7.86 19.34 1.51
CA THR A 85 8.57 20.51 2.07
C THR A 85 7.62 21.63 2.50
N LYS A 86 6.41 21.65 1.93
CA LYS A 86 5.33 22.56 2.28
C LYS A 86 4.22 21.89 3.09
N GLY A 87 4.43 20.66 3.56
CA GLY A 87 3.42 19.89 4.29
C GLY A 87 2.29 19.33 3.42
N LYS A 88 2.37 19.43 2.09
CA LYS A 88 1.41 18.81 1.17
C LYS A 88 1.79 17.35 0.99
N ILE A 89 1.31 16.48 1.88
CA ILE A 89 1.64 15.04 1.87
C ILE A 89 0.82 14.23 0.85
N GLN A 90 -0.37 14.71 0.49
CA GLN A 90 -1.27 14.04 -0.45
C GLN A 90 -0.92 14.39 -1.91
N GLY A 91 -1.16 13.45 -2.82
CA GLY A 91 -0.92 13.54 -4.25
C GLY A 91 0.08 12.51 -4.79
N TYR A 92 0.53 12.74 -6.01
CA TYR A 92 1.48 11.91 -6.74
C TYR A 92 2.91 12.08 -6.19
N GLY A 93 3.52 10.98 -5.76
CA GLY A 93 4.77 10.94 -5.02
C GLY A 93 5.69 9.82 -5.49
N SER A 94 6.97 9.95 -5.20
CA SER A 94 7.92 8.85 -5.12
C SER A 94 8.62 9.03 -3.78
N LYS A 95 8.99 7.93 -3.11
CA LYS A 95 9.49 8.04 -1.75
C LYS A 95 10.77 8.85 -1.76
N LEU A 96 10.81 9.87 -0.91
CA LEU A 96 12.02 10.68 -0.72
C LEU A 96 12.90 9.96 0.28
N ALA A 97 14.21 9.87 -0.01
CA ALA A 97 15.19 9.39 0.96
C ALA A 97 15.13 10.29 2.21
N ASN A 98 14.55 9.76 3.29
CA ASN A 98 14.30 10.50 4.54
C ASN A 98 15.25 10.08 5.68
N ASN A 99 16.27 9.27 5.37
CA ASN A 99 17.23 8.74 6.33
C ASN A 99 18.68 8.96 5.88
N ALA A 100 19.64 8.71 6.79
CA ALA A 100 21.06 8.91 6.54
C ALA A 100 21.65 7.94 5.50
N SER A 101 20.98 6.84 5.16
CA SER A 101 21.45 5.91 4.15
C SER A 101 21.20 6.41 2.73
N GLY A 102 20.28 7.35 2.54
CA GLY A 102 19.94 7.86 1.20
C GLY A 102 19.22 6.82 0.33
N GLN A 103 18.73 5.74 0.94
CA GLN A 103 18.08 4.63 0.24
C GLN A 103 16.71 5.06 -0.31
N LEU A 104 16.40 4.59 -1.50
CA LEU A 104 15.14 4.76 -2.20
C LEU A 104 14.52 3.40 -2.54
N GLU A 105 13.21 3.43 -2.75
CA GLU A 105 12.38 2.29 -3.10
C GLU A 105 11.93 2.38 -4.56
N TRP A 106 11.75 1.24 -5.22
CA TRP A 106 11.40 1.16 -6.65
C TRP A 106 9.88 1.30 -6.86
N GLU A 107 9.33 2.42 -6.39
CA GLU A 107 7.90 2.72 -6.39
C GLU A 107 7.63 4.19 -6.71
N ASP A 108 6.59 4.44 -7.51
CA ASP A 108 5.85 5.70 -7.50
C ASP A 108 4.47 5.45 -6.87
N TYR A 109 3.84 6.47 -6.30
CA TYR A 109 2.56 6.30 -5.60
C TYR A 109 1.63 7.49 -5.76
N PHE A 110 0.35 7.26 -5.48
CA PHE A 110 -0.64 8.31 -5.29
C PHE A 110 -1.30 8.15 -3.92
N PHE A 111 -1.25 9.17 -3.06
CA PHE A 111 -1.72 9.08 -1.68
C PHE A 111 -2.76 10.16 -1.37
N HIS A 112 -3.92 9.79 -0.81
CA HIS A 112 -4.91 10.75 -0.36
C HIS A 112 -5.92 10.19 0.65
N CYS A 113 -6.59 11.10 1.36
CA CYS A 113 -7.70 10.78 2.25
C CYS A 113 -8.96 10.46 1.42
N VAL A 114 -9.64 9.36 1.77
CA VAL A 114 -10.89 8.91 1.12
C VAL A 114 -12.08 8.84 2.09
N PHE A 115 -11.85 8.87 3.41
CA PHE A 115 -12.91 8.93 4.41
C PHE A 115 -12.38 9.59 5.70
N PRO A 116 -13.19 10.38 6.42
CA PRO A 116 -14.57 10.76 6.13
C PRO A 116 -14.70 11.79 4.99
N GLU A 117 -15.91 11.96 4.45
CA GLU A 117 -16.21 12.84 3.30
C GLU A 117 -15.72 14.27 3.45
N ASP A 118 -15.93 14.84 4.63
CA ASP A 118 -15.61 16.21 4.97
C ASP A 118 -14.10 16.48 5.11
N GLN A 119 -13.30 15.42 5.23
CA GLN A 119 -11.83 15.50 5.26
C GLN A 119 -11.17 15.27 3.89
N ARG A 120 -11.96 14.97 2.84
CA ARG A 120 -11.43 14.80 1.48
C ARG A 120 -11.08 16.16 0.86
N ASP A 121 -9.95 16.25 0.19
CA ASP A 121 -9.66 17.36 -0.73
C ASP A 121 -9.83 16.91 -2.18
N LEU A 122 -11.03 17.09 -2.74
CA LEU A 122 -11.32 16.67 -4.11
C LEU A 122 -10.53 17.46 -5.18
N ASN A 123 -9.88 18.57 -4.82
CA ASN A 123 -9.09 19.34 -5.79
C ASN A 123 -7.80 18.61 -6.19
N ILE A 124 -7.31 17.71 -5.34
CA ILE A 124 -6.10 16.93 -5.59
C ILE A 124 -6.40 15.54 -6.14
N TRP A 125 -7.66 15.09 -6.15
CA TRP A 125 -8.00 13.78 -6.70
C TRP A 125 -7.85 13.80 -8.24
N PRO A 126 -7.39 12.70 -8.85
CA PRO A 126 -7.37 12.54 -10.30
C PRO A 126 -8.71 12.86 -10.93
N LYS A 127 -8.65 13.69 -11.99
CA LYS A 127 -9.80 14.02 -12.85
C LYS A 127 -9.82 13.21 -14.13
N ASN A 128 -8.74 12.48 -14.39
CA ASN A 128 -8.57 11.55 -15.48
C ASN A 128 -8.02 10.25 -14.86
N PRO A 129 -8.75 9.13 -14.94
CA PRO A 129 -10.02 8.98 -15.64
C PRO A 129 -11.18 9.68 -14.92
N ALA A 130 -12.28 9.93 -15.65
CA ALA A 130 -13.40 10.74 -15.15
C ALA A 130 -14.20 10.05 -14.03
N ASP A 131 -14.09 8.73 -13.96
CA ASP A 131 -14.71 7.84 -12.97
C ASP A 131 -13.85 7.60 -11.72
N TYR A 132 -12.63 8.14 -11.64
CA TYR A 132 -11.78 7.97 -10.46
C TYR A 132 -12.48 8.39 -9.16
N ILE A 133 -13.10 9.57 -9.15
CA ILE A 133 -13.78 10.11 -7.97
C ILE A 133 -15.00 9.26 -7.56
N PRO A 134 -15.98 8.97 -8.45
CA PRO A 134 -17.11 8.12 -8.07
C PRO A 134 -16.68 6.71 -7.63
N ALA A 135 -15.81 6.03 -8.40
CA ALA A 135 -15.36 4.68 -8.06
C ALA A 135 -14.62 4.64 -6.72
N THR A 136 -13.69 5.57 -6.48
CA THR A 136 -12.93 5.62 -5.23
C THR A 136 -13.81 6.00 -4.04
N SER A 137 -14.83 6.86 -4.24
CA SER A 137 -15.76 7.25 -3.17
C SER A 137 -16.65 6.08 -2.75
N GLU A 138 -17.23 5.37 -3.72
CA GLU A 138 -18.05 4.18 -3.46
C GLU A 138 -17.23 3.08 -2.79
N TYR A 139 -16.02 2.82 -3.29
CA TYR A 139 -15.10 1.85 -2.68
C TYR A 139 -14.75 2.22 -1.23
N ALA A 140 -14.53 3.49 -0.93
CA ALA A 140 -14.24 3.95 0.44
C ALA A 140 -15.42 3.73 1.40
N GLU A 141 -16.66 3.93 0.96
CA GLU A 141 -17.86 3.64 1.77
C GLU A 141 -17.98 2.14 2.09
N GLN A 142 -17.73 1.29 1.11
CA GLN A 142 -17.77 -0.16 1.28
C GLN A 142 -16.63 -0.65 2.19
N LEU A 143 -15.41 -0.13 2.01
CA LEU A 143 -14.30 -0.39 2.92
C LEU A 143 -14.59 0.09 4.34
N ARG A 144 -15.28 1.21 4.51
CA ARG A 144 -15.66 1.70 5.85
C ARG A 144 -16.62 0.72 6.53
N SER A 145 -17.61 0.21 5.81
CA SER A 145 -18.53 -0.83 6.31
C SER A 145 -17.78 -2.12 6.67
N LEU A 146 -16.87 -2.57 5.81
CA LEU A 146 -16.02 -3.73 6.09
C LEU A 146 -15.15 -3.51 7.33
N THR A 147 -14.56 -2.33 7.49
CA THR A 147 -13.74 -1.95 8.65
C THR A 147 -14.53 -2.09 9.95
N THR A 148 -15.78 -1.60 10.01
CA THR A 148 -16.66 -1.80 11.17
C THR A 148 -16.87 -3.29 11.47
N LYS A 149 -17.22 -4.09 10.45
CA LYS A 149 -17.46 -5.54 10.64
C LYS A 149 -16.23 -6.24 11.21
N VAL A 150 -15.05 -5.94 10.65
CA VAL A 150 -13.78 -6.53 11.09
C VAL A 150 -13.44 -6.10 12.52
N LEU A 151 -13.51 -4.81 12.86
CA LEU A 151 -13.18 -4.33 14.20
C LEU A 151 -14.15 -4.88 15.26
N SER A 152 -15.43 -5.05 14.92
CA SER A 152 -16.40 -5.74 15.77
C SER A 152 -16.04 -7.21 16.01
N ALA A 153 -15.70 -7.95 14.95
CA ALA A 153 -15.26 -9.34 15.06
C ALA A 153 -13.98 -9.48 15.89
N LEU A 154 -13.00 -8.61 15.67
CA LEU A 154 -11.75 -8.58 16.44
C LEU A 154 -11.99 -8.23 17.92
N SER A 155 -12.94 -7.34 18.21
CA SER A 155 -13.33 -6.99 19.58
C SER A 155 -13.91 -8.21 20.32
N LEU A 156 -14.85 -8.90 19.68
CA LEU A 156 -15.46 -10.12 20.21
C LEU A 156 -14.41 -11.23 20.39
N GLY A 157 -13.48 -11.38 19.45
CA GLY A 157 -12.37 -12.33 19.53
C GLY A 157 -11.43 -12.08 20.73
N LEU A 158 -11.36 -10.84 21.23
CA LEU A 158 -10.64 -10.49 22.45
C LEU A 158 -11.47 -10.67 23.73
N GLY A 159 -12.75 -11.04 23.62
CA GLY A 159 -13.69 -11.09 24.73
C GLY A 159 -14.18 -9.71 25.20
N LEU A 160 -14.14 -8.71 24.32
CA LEU A 160 -14.61 -7.35 24.58
C LEU A 160 -16.05 -7.17 24.08
N GLU A 161 -16.68 -6.06 24.45
CA GLU A 161 -17.94 -5.62 23.84
C GLU A 161 -17.78 -5.43 22.32
N GLU A 162 -18.83 -5.75 21.57
CA GLU A 162 -18.87 -5.48 20.12
C GLU A 162 -18.59 -4.00 19.83
N GLY A 163 -17.79 -3.71 18.81
CA GLY A 163 -17.39 -2.34 18.45
C GLY A 163 -16.38 -1.68 19.41
N ARG A 164 -15.86 -2.38 20.43
CA ARG A 164 -14.90 -1.80 21.37
C ARG A 164 -13.65 -1.26 20.69
N LEU A 165 -13.01 -2.02 19.81
CA LEU A 165 -11.80 -1.59 19.10
C LEU A 165 -12.08 -0.39 18.19
N GLU A 166 -13.21 -0.37 17.50
CA GLU A 166 -13.62 0.74 16.64
C GLU A 166 -13.74 2.04 17.43
N LYS A 167 -14.31 2.00 18.63
CA LYS A 167 -14.38 3.15 19.52
C LYS A 167 -13.00 3.68 19.93
N GLU A 168 -12.04 2.79 20.19
CA GLU A 168 -10.69 3.19 20.62
C GLU A 168 -9.86 3.82 19.48
N VAL A 169 -10.19 3.52 18.22
CA VAL A 169 -9.51 4.07 17.03
C VAL A 169 -10.25 5.26 16.40
N GLY A 170 -11.24 5.83 17.09
CA GLY A 170 -11.92 7.07 16.68
C GLY A 170 -13.39 6.92 16.24
N GLY A 171 -13.93 5.69 16.17
CA GLY A 171 -15.34 5.46 15.86
C GLY A 171 -15.74 5.89 14.44
N MET A 172 -16.96 6.41 14.28
CA MET A 172 -17.43 6.93 12.98
C MET A 172 -16.94 8.36 12.70
N GLU A 173 -16.59 9.12 13.74
CA GLU A 173 -16.30 10.55 13.64
C GLU A 173 -14.82 10.81 13.32
N ASP A 174 -13.90 10.09 13.96
CA ASP A 174 -12.46 10.39 13.88
C ASP A 174 -11.65 9.36 13.09
N ILE A 175 -12.21 8.18 12.77
CA ILE A 175 -11.47 7.20 11.96
C ILE A 175 -11.29 7.73 10.54
N THR A 176 -10.07 7.65 10.03
CA THR A 176 -9.77 8.05 8.65
C THR A 176 -9.40 6.84 7.81
N LEU A 177 -9.81 6.85 6.54
CA LEU A 177 -9.30 5.93 5.53
C LEU A 177 -8.41 6.72 4.57
N GLN A 178 -7.18 6.25 4.43
CA GLN A 178 -6.22 6.79 3.48
C GLN A 178 -6.03 5.74 2.37
N LEU A 179 -6.08 6.18 1.11
CA LEU A 179 -5.77 5.35 -0.03
C LEU A 179 -4.35 5.66 -0.51
N LYS A 180 -3.53 4.63 -0.64
CA LYS A 180 -2.24 4.67 -1.32
C LYS A 180 -2.30 3.72 -2.52
N ILE A 181 -2.26 4.28 -3.73
CA ILE A 181 -2.08 3.49 -4.94
C ILE A 181 -0.58 3.36 -5.16
N ASN A 182 -0.08 2.13 -5.05
CA ASN A 182 1.33 1.81 -5.25
C ASN A 182 1.54 1.39 -6.70
N TYR A 183 2.48 2.01 -7.39
CA TYR A 183 2.86 1.67 -8.76
C TYR A 183 4.32 1.24 -8.79
N TYR A 184 4.54 0.00 -9.22
CA TYR A 184 5.85 -0.63 -9.28
C TYR A 184 6.26 -0.82 -10.76
N PRO A 185 7.01 0.14 -11.35
CA PRO A 185 7.52 -0.01 -12.70
C PRO A 185 8.46 -1.22 -12.83
N LYS A 186 8.60 -1.76 -14.04
CA LYS A 186 9.57 -2.86 -14.29
C LYS A 186 10.98 -2.42 -13.88
N CYS A 187 11.62 -3.25 -13.06
CA CYS A 187 13.01 -3.06 -12.64
C CYS A 187 13.95 -3.87 -13.54
N PRO A 188 15.06 -3.29 -14.05
CA PRO A 188 16.04 -4.05 -14.84
C PRO A 188 16.93 -4.97 -14.00
N GLN A 189 17.00 -4.76 -12.69
CA GLN A 189 17.76 -5.57 -11.72
C GLN A 189 16.93 -5.81 -10.45
N PRO A 190 15.79 -6.52 -10.55
CA PRO A 190 14.87 -6.72 -9.42
C PRO A 190 15.53 -7.43 -8.23
N GLU A 191 16.56 -8.24 -8.46
CA GLU A 191 17.35 -8.91 -7.42
C GLU A 191 18.15 -7.94 -6.53
N LEU A 192 18.24 -6.66 -6.92
CA LEU A 192 18.98 -5.62 -6.20
C LEU A 192 18.08 -4.58 -5.51
N ALA A 193 16.79 -4.54 -5.80
CA ALA A 193 15.87 -3.51 -5.35
C ALA A 193 14.70 -4.09 -4.54
N LEU A 194 13.95 -3.21 -3.87
CA LEU A 194 12.64 -3.52 -3.30
C LEU A 194 11.65 -2.48 -3.81
N GLY A 195 10.42 -2.92 -4.11
CA GLY A 195 9.30 -2.02 -4.37
C GLY A 195 8.95 -1.21 -3.13
N VAL A 196 8.86 -1.86 -1.97
CA VAL A 196 8.71 -1.23 -0.64
C VAL A 196 9.60 -1.95 0.36
N GLU A 197 10.26 -1.23 1.25
CA GLU A 197 11.11 -1.83 2.27
C GLU A 197 10.33 -2.65 3.31
N ALA A 198 11.06 -3.45 4.09
CA ALA A 198 10.49 -4.15 5.22
C ALA A 198 9.95 -3.18 6.29
N HIS A 199 8.65 -3.22 6.54
CA HIS A 199 7.97 -2.36 7.51
C HIS A 199 6.76 -3.04 8.13
N THR A 200 6.23 -2.42 9.19
CA THR A 200 4.90 -2.71 9.74
C THR A 200 3.99 -1.53 9.47
N ASP A 201 2.69 -1.80 9.35
CA ASP A 201 1.70 -0.75 9.11
C ASP A 201 1.34 -0.07 10.41
N VAL A 202 1.48 1.26 10.47
CA VAL A 202 1.06 2.05 11.65
C VAL A 202 -0.46 2.13 11.82
N SER A 203 -1.22 1.70 10.81
CA SER A 203 -2.69 1.74 10.75
C SER A 203 -3.35 0.88 11.86
N ALA A 204 -4.67 0.93 11.94
CA ALA A 204 -5.43 -0.08 12.69
C ALA A 204 -5.58 -1.36 11.87
N LEU A 205 -6.04 -1.19 10.62
CA LEU A 205 -6.22 -2.23 9.62
C LEU A 205 -5.75 -1.68 8.28
N THR A 206 -5.18 -2.56 7.45
CA THR A 206 -4.87 -2.26 6.05
C THR A 206 -5.57 -3.28 5.17
N PHE A 207 -6.18 -2.79 4.07
CA PHE A 207 -6.85 -3.61 3.08
C PHE A 207 -6.17 -3.40 1.73
N ILE A 208 -5.64 -4.47 1.12
CA ILE A 208 -4.79 -4.40 -0.08
C ILE A 208 -5.49 -5.14 -1.23
N LEU A 209 -5.83 -4.37 -2.27
CA LEU A 209 -6.16 -4.88 -3.60
C LEU A 209 -4.89 -4.91 -4.44
N HIS A 210 -4.73 -5.93 -5.28
CA HIS A 210 -3.58 -6.08 -6.17
C HIS A 210 -4.02 -6.49 -7.58
N ASN A 211 -3.22 -6.14 -8.59
CA ASN A 211 -3.49 -6.40 -10.01
C ASN A 211 -3.05 -7.81 -10.46
N MET A 212 -3.07 -8.79 -9.55
CA MET A 212 -2.62 -10.17 -9.79
C MET A 212 -1.14 -10.35 -10.17
N VAL A 213 -0.31 -9.32 -10.07
CA VAL A 213 1.16 -9.48 -10.10
C VAL A 213 1.65 -9.77 -8.68
N PRO A 214 2.39 -10.86 -8.43
CA PRO A 214 2.93 -11.15 -7.11
C PRO A 214 4.04 -10.16 -6.74
N GLY A 215 4.01 -9.65 -5.52
CA GLY A 215 4.92 -8.61 -5.00
C GLY A 215 5.11 -8.73 -3.48
N LEU A 216 3.99 -8.89 -2.77
CA LEU A 216 3.95 -8.89 -1.31
C LEU A 216 4.61 -10.13 -0.68
N GLN A 217 5.50 -9.87 0.28
CA GLN A 217 6.08 -10.86 1.17
C GLN A 217 5.89 -10.49 2.64
N LEU A 218 5.67 -11.50 3.48
CA LEU A 218 5.47 -11.36 4.91
C LEU A 218 6.58 -12.09 5.67
N PHE A 219 7.08 -11.50 6.74
CA PHE A 219 8.10 -12.11 7.58
C PHE A 219 7.44 -12.95 8.68
N TYR A 220 7.41 -14.26 8.47
CA TYR A 220 6.77 -15.21 9.37
C TYR A 220 7.76 -16.33 9.76
N GLN A 221 7.93 -16.55 11.07
CA GLN A 221 8.83 -17.56 11.62
C GLN A 221 10.25 -17.47 11.02
N ASP A 222 10.83 -16.27 11.08
CA ASP A 222 12.18 -15.95 10.61
C ASP A 222 12.42 -16.18 9.12
N LYS A 223 11.35 -16.18 8.32
CA LYS A 223 11.39 -16.37 6.86
C LYS A 223 10.45 -15.41 6.16
N TRP A 224 10.86 -14.97 4.97
CA TRP A 224 9.97 -14.30 4.03
C TRP A 224 9.06 -15.33 3.36
N VAL A 225 7.75 -15.06 3.40
CA VAL A 225 6.71 -15.88 2.80
C VAL A 225 5.97 -15.03 1.78
N THR A 226 5.93 -15.49 0.54
CA THR A 226 5.26 -14.81 -0.57
C THR A 226 3.75 -14.97 -0.48
N ALA A 227 3.02 -13.86 -0.51
CA ALA A 227 1.57 -13.86 -0.54
C ALA A 227 1.09 -14.33 -1.92
N LYS A 228 0.03 -15.15 -1.94
CA LYS A 228 -0.57 -15.59 -3.21
C LYS A 228 -1.53 -14.56 -3.75
N CYS A 229 -1.59 -14.49 -5.08
CA CYS A 229 -2.58 -13.73 -5.79
C CYS A 229 -3.89 -14.54 -5.83
N VAL A 230 -4.77 -14.35 -4.83
CA VAL A 230 -6.06 -15.02 -4.75
C VAL A 230 -7.12 -14.18 -5.49
N PRO A 231 -7.69 -14.68 -6.61
CA PRO A 231 -8.67 -13.91 -7.38
C PRO A 231 -9.91 -13.54 -6.54
N ASN A 232 -10.48 -12.36 -6.82
CA ASN A 232 -11.68 -11.85 -6.15
C ASN A 232 -11.54 -11.78 -4.63
N SER A 233 -10.36 -11.38 -4.14
CA SER A 233 -10.10 -11.25 -2.72
C SER A 233 -9.34 -9.97 -2.40
N ILE A 234 -9.46 -9.52 -1.16
CA ILE A 234 -8.68 -8.42 -0.60
C ILE A 234 -7.83 -8.95 0.56
N ILE A 235 -6.54 -8.62 0.54
CA ILE A 235 -5.63 -8.97 1.63
C ILE A 235 -5.90 -8.03 2.80
N MET A 236 -5.91 -8.56 4.03
CA MET A 236 -6.11 -7.77 5.24
C MET A 236 -4.91 -7.92 6.18
N HIS A 237 -4.35 -6.79 6.60
CA HIS A 237 -3.31 -6.72 7.63
C HIS A 237 -3.86 -6.09 8.91
N ILE A 238 -3.39 -6.61 10.04
CA ILE A 238 -3.46 -5.93 11.34
C ILE A 238 -2.30 -4.94 11.39
N GLY A 239 -2.58 -3.69 11.74
CA GLY A 239 -1.53 -2.70 11.97
C GLY A 239 -1.16 -2.54 13.44
N ASP A 240 -0.11 -1.75 13.68
CA ASP A 240 0.51 -1.50 14.99
C ASP A 240 -0.50 -1.00 16.01
N THR A 241 -1.48 -0.19 15.58
CA THR A 241 -2.50 0.37 16.48
C THR A 241 -3.32 -0.74 17.15
N ILE A 242 -3.73 -1.77 16.39
CA ILE A 242 -4.50 -2.90 16.95
C ILE A 242 -3.59 -3.88 17.71
N GLU A 243 -2.33 -4.05 17.28
CA GLU A 243 -1.37 -4.82 18.08
C GLU A 243 -1.20 -4.21 19.47
N ILE A 244 -1.02 -2.89 19.57
CA ILE A 244 -0.89 -2.15 20.83
C ILE A 244 -2.17 -2.28 21.67
N LEU A 245 -3.34 -1.98 21.11
CA LEU A 245 -4.63 -2.02 21.82
C LEU A 245 -4.98 -3.44 22.30
N SER A 246 -4.55 -4.46 21.57
CA SER A 246 -4.77 -5.87 21.94
C SER A 246 -3.70 -6.43 22.89
N ASN A 247 -2.73 -5.61 23.31
CA ASN A 247 -1.57 -6.00 24.11
C ASN A 247 -0.79 -7.17 23.47
N GLY A 248 -0.53 -7.05 22.16
CA GLY A 248 0.24 -8.02 21.38
C GLY A 248 -0.51 -9.30 21.02
N LYS A 249 -1.83 -9.38 21.19
CA LYS A 249 -2.60 -10.59 20.84
C LYS A 249 -2.82 -10.71 19.33
N TYR A 250 -3.24 -9.63 18.68
CA TYR A 250 -3.23 -9.53 17.22
C TYR A 250 -1.88 -8.98 16.77
N LYS A 251 -1.36 -9.50 15.65
CA LYS A 251 0.03 -9.29 15.25
C LYS A 251 0.14 -8.37 14.05
N SER A 252 0.87 -7.27 14.22
CA SER A 252 1.32 -6.43 13.11
C SER A 252 2.57 -7.07 12.52
N ILE A 253 2.45 -7.60 11.31
CA ILE A 253 3.50 -8.42 10.70
C ILE A 253 4.41 -7.57 9.81
N LEU A 254 5.71 -7.77 9.98
CA LEU A 254 6.71 -7.16 9.09
C LEU A 254 6.50 -7.70 7.68
N HIS A 255 6.41 -6.81 6.69
CA HIS A 255 6.15 -7.15 5.30
C HIS A 255 6.90 -6.20 4.36
N ARG A 256 7.07 -6.61 3.10
CA ARG A 256 7.74 -5.83 2.04
C ARG A 256 7.17 -6.18 0.67
N ASP A 257 7.51 -5.39 -0.35
CA ASP A 257 7.22 -5.72 -1.74
C ASP A 257 8.51 -5.89 -2.55
N LEU A 258 8.55 -6.94 -3.37
CA LEU A 258 9.63 -7.20 -4.35
C LEU A 258 9.39 -6.46 -5.66
#